data_AF-A0A382QTB8-F1
#
_entry.id   AF-A0A382QTB8-F1
#
_cell.length_a   1.000
_cell.length_b   1.000
_cell.length_c   1.000
_cell.angle_alpha   90.00
_cell.angle_beta   90.00
_cell.angle_gamma   90.00
#
_symmetry.space_group_name_H-M   'P 1'
#
loop_
_entity.id
_entity.type
_entity.pdbx_description
1 polymer ?
#
loop_
_entity_poly.entity_id
_entity_poly.type
_entity_poly.pdbx_seq_one_letter_code
_entity_poly.pdbx_strand_id
1 'polypeptide(L)'
;MHPKIHGGILSKRNSKSHQKDLLKNNFPEIDLVVVNFYPFEKTLTSTNNHSKIIENIDIGGPAMVRAAAKNYNDVTVITNPDQYDDLIKELKVNNGKTTKNFRSKMSEEAFSEVAYYDSIIANYMSRFNKNEFPKKKTISGNLIEKLRYGENPHQESAVYSSQKKLDIKQIHGKKLSYNNYNDIFSALAISKSLPKNIGT
;
A
#
# COMPACT_ATOMS: atom_id res chain seq x y z
N MET A 1 20.99 4.50 4.70
CA MET A 1 21.01 3.02 4.71
C MET A 1 22.28 2.54 5.38
N HIS A 2 22.19 1.65 6.36
CA HIS A 2 23.36 1.20 7.14
C HIS A 2 23.38 -0.34 7.27
N PRO A 3 24.53 -1.02 7.03
CA PRO A 3 24.65 -2.48 7.13
C PRO A 3 24.23 -3.04 8.49
N LYS A 4 24.49 -2.32 9.60
CA LYS A 4 24.03 -2.71 10.94
C LYS A 4 22.51 -2.92 11.05
N ILE A 5 21.72 -2.11 10.33
CA ILE A 5 20.26 -2.22 10.34
C ILE A 5 19.82 -3.34 9.39
N HIS A 6 20.26 -3.28 8.12
CA HIS A 6 19.84 -4.27 7.12
C HIS A 6 20.37 -5.67 7.42
N GLY A 7 21.55 -5.79 8.04
CA GLY A 7 22.10 -7.06 8.51
C GLY A 7 21.21 -7.69 9.58
N GLY A 8 20.77 -6.89 10.56
CA GLY A 8 19.82 -7.34 11.58
C GLY A 8 18.47 -7.79 11.02
N ILE A 9 17.98 -7.10 9.98
CA ILE A 9 16.69 -7.41 9.33
C ILE A 9 16.80 -8.62 8.38
N LEU A 10 17.87 -8.74 7.59
CA LEU A 10 18.02 -9.75 6.52
C LEU A 10 18.73 -11.03 6.96
N SER A 11 19.22 -11.08 8.19
CA SER A 11 19.83 -12.29 8.73
C SER A 11 18.80 -13.44 8.76
N LYS A 12 19.17 -14.57 8.17
CA LYS A 12 18.37 -15.80 8.26
C LYS A 12 18.75 -16.50 9.54
N ARG A 13 17.83 -16.61 10.49
CA ARG A 13 18.14 -17.11 11.85
C ARG A 13 18.62 -18.56 11.83
N ASN A 14 18.16 -19.36 10.87
CA ASN A 14 18.58 -20.75 10.72
C ASN A 14 19.90 -20.93 9.93
N SER A 15 20.57 -19.85 9.53
CA SER A 15 21.82 -19.90 8.78
C SER A 15 23.03 -19.67 9.69
N LYS A 16 23.85 -20.71 9.89
CA LYS A 16 25.10 -20.62 10.66
C LYS A 16 26.07 -19.56 10.09
N SER A 17 26.06 -19.33 8.78
CA SER A 17 26.89 -18.30 8.16
C SER A 17 26.42 -16.90 8.57
N HIS A 18 25.11 -16.63 8.49
CA HIS A 18 24.57 -15.31 8.84
C HIS A 18 24.77 -14.98 10.32
N GLN A 19 24.60 -15.97 11.21
CA GLN A 19 24.87 -15.81 12.64
C GLN A 19 26.34 -15.43 12.91
N LYS A 20 27.29 -16.10 12.24
CA LYS A 20 28.72 -15.76 12.35
C LYS A 20 29.01 -14.34 11.87
N ASP A 21 28.39 -13.94 10.76
CA ASP A 21 28.58 -12.59 10.20
C ASP A 21 28.01 -11.51 11.14
N LEU A 22 26.83 -11.72 11.73
CA LEU A 22 26.26 -10.81 12.72
C LEU A 22 27.17 -10.65 13.94
N LEU A 23 27.65 -11.76 14.48
CA LEU A 23 28.56 -11.76 15.65
C LEU A 23 29.88 -11.05 15.33
N LYS A 24 30.50 -11.38 14.19
CA LYS A 24 31.77 -10.76 13.75
C LYS A 24 31.65 -9.24 13.63
N ASN A 25 30.50 -8.75 13.17
CA ASN A 25 30.27 -7.32 12.96
C ASN A 25 29.56 -6.63 14.14
N ASN A 26 29.25 -7.36 15.22
CA ASN A 26 28.49 -6.87 16.37
C ASN A 26 27.14 -6.23 15.97
N PHE A 27 26.40 -6.92 15.10
CA PHE A 27 25.09 -6.49 14.62
C PHE A 27 23.97 -7.25 15.35
N PRO A 28 22.99 -6.57 15.96
CA PRO A 28 21.86 -7.23 16.60
C PRO A 28 20.85 -7.74 15.54
N GLU A 29 20.14 -8.82 15.87
CA GLU A 29 18.95 -9.23 15.11
C GLU A 29 17.79 -8.24 15.34
N ILE A 30 16.90 -8.12 14.35
CA ILE A 30 15.71 -7.28 14.43
C ILE A 30 14.48 -8.14 14.13
N ASP A 31 13.57 -8.25 15.10
CA ASP A 31 12.42 -9.15 15.04
C ASP A 31 11.15 -8.48 14.49
N LEU A 32 11.07 -7.16 14.65
CA LEU A 32 9.92 -6.34 14.29
C LEU A 32 10.38 -5.03 13.65
N VAL A 33 9.82 -4.74 12.48
CA VAL A 33 10.04 -3.50 11.74
C VAL A 33 8.69 -2.82 11.56
N VAL A 34 8.50 -1.67 12.23
CA VAL A 34 7.31 -0.83 12.08
C VAL A 34 7.73 0.45 11.35
N VAL A 35 7.31 0.60 10.10
CA VAL A 35 7.69 1.72 9.24
C VAL A 35 6.48 2.15 8.43
N ASN A 36 6.03 3.38 8.60
CA ASN A 36 5.04 3.98 7.71
C ASN A 36 5.74 4.78 6.60
N PHE A 37 5.11 4.89 5.44
CA PHE A 37 5.62 5.74 4.37
C PHE A 37 5.24 7.20 4.62
N TYR A 38 6.15 8.11 4.29
CA TYR A 38 5.80 9.51 4.19
C TYR A 38 4.64 9.65 3.19
N PRO A 39 3.59 10.42 3.50
CA PRO A 39 2.41 10.50 2.65
C PRO A 39 2.72 11.33 1.39
N PHE A 40 3.44 10.74 0.43
CA PHE A 40 3.87 11.40 -0.80
C PHE A 40 2.69 11.98 -1.59
N GLU A 41 1.55 11.29 -1.58
CA GLU A 41 0.28 11.82 -2.11
C GLU A 41 -0.13 13.16 -1.49
N LYS A 42 0.04 13.34 -0.17
CA LYS A 42 -0.26 14.63 0.47
C LYS A 42 0.68 15.71 -0.06
N THR A 43 1.97 15.40 -0.24
CA THR A 43 2.92 16.34 -0.85
C THR A 43 2.46 16.77 -2.24
N LEU A 44 2.04 15.82 -3.08
CA LEU A 44 1.52 16.10 -4.43
C LEU A 44 0.28 17.01 -4.41
N THR A 45 -0.57 16.92 -3.37
CA THR A 45 -1.72 17.81 -3.24
C THR A 45 -1.37 19.19 -2.65
N SER A 46 -0.28 19.29 -1.88
CA SER A 46 0.07 20.53 -1.16
C SER A 46 0.97 21.49 -1.95
N THR A 47 1.68 21.03 -2.98
CA THR A 47 2.65 21.85 -3.70
C THR A 47 2.82 21.38 -5.15
N ASN A 48 3.05 22.34 -6.05
CA ASN A 48 3.46 22.08 -7.44
C ASN A 48 4.98 22.26 -7.67
N ASN A 49 5.74 22.62 -6.62
CA ASN A 49 7.18 22.78 -6.72
C ASN A 49 7.87 21.41 -6.85
N HIS A 50 8.47 21.16 -8.01
CA HIS A 50 9.14 19.89 -8.34
C HIS A 50 10.25 19.53 -7.36
N SER A 51 11.17 20.44 -7.06
CA SER A 51 12.28 20.19 -6.14
C SER A 51 11.77 19.75 -4.76
N LYS A 52 10.72 20.39 -4.24
CA LYS A 52 10.08 19.96 -2.98
C LYS A 52 9.46 18.57 -3.08
N ILE A 53 8.86 18.21 -4.20
CA ILE A 53 8.27 16.88 -4.40
C ILE A 53 9.37 15.82 -4.43
N ILE A 54 10.47 16.05 -5.14
CA ILE A 54 11.61 15.13 -5.21
C ILE A 54 12.23 14.87 -3.83
N GLU A 55 12.44 15.91 -3.03
CA GLU A 55 12.99 15.77 -1.67
C GLU A 55 12.10 14.96 -0.72
N ASN A 56 10.80 14.82 -1.03
CA ASN A 56 9.86 14.03 -0.23
C ASN A 56 9.72 12.57 -0.69
N ILE A 57 10.53 12.12 -1.66
CA ILE A 57 10.59 10.72 -2.03
C ILE A 57 11.42 9.97 -0.99
N ASP A 58 10.79 9.05 -0.27
CA ASP A 58 11.42 8.23 0.76
C ASP A 58 12.19 7.07 0.13
N ILE A 59 13.47 7.00 0.43
CA ILE A 59 14.36 5.90 0.02
C ILE A 59 14.54 4.89 1.15
N GLY A 60 14.60 5.37 2.40
CA GLY A 60 14.92 4.55 3.56
C GLY A 60 13.76 3.65 3.97
N GLY A 61 12.54 4.20 4.01
CA GLY A 61 11.34 3.47 4.36
C GLY A 61 11.13 2.25 3.46
N PRO A 62 11.01 2.43 2.12
CA PRO A 62 10.85 1.30 1.20
C PRO A 62 11.98 0.29 1.28
N ALA A 63 13.23 0.73 1.46
CA ALA A 63 14.36 -0.20 1.63
C ALA A 63 14.23 -1.08 2.88
N MET A 64 13.84 -0.50 4.03
CA MET A 64 13.64 -1.24 5.27
C MET A 64 12.42 -2.17 5.20
N VAL A 65 11.30 -1.68 4.67
CA VAL A 65 10.07 -2.47 4.50
C VAL A 65 10.31 -3.67 3.58
N ARG A 66 10.95 -3.47 2.42
CA ARG A 66 11.29 -4.57 1.50
C ARG A 66 12.24 -5.58 2.14
N ALA A 67 13.21 -5.11 2.93
CA ALA A 67 14.14 -5.99 3.63
C ALA A 67 13.41 -6.89 4.64
N ALA A 68 12.53 -6.31 5.45
CA ALA A 68 11.75 -7.04 6.44
C ALA A 68 10.73 -7.99 5.78
N ALA A 69 9.98 -7.50 4.79
CA ALA A 69 9.02 -8.30 4.03
C ALA A 69 9.69 -9.48 3.31
N LYS A 70 10.86 -9.28 2.70
CA LYS A 70 11.66 -10.37 2.11
C LYS A 70 12.03 -11.43 3.15
N ASN A 71 12.36 -11.02 4.37
CA ASN A 71 12.77 -11.92 5.45
C ASN A 71 11.62 -12.32 6.38
N TYR A 72 10.39 -12.41 5.87
CA TYR A 72 9.19 -12.71 6.67
C TYR A 72 9.27 -14.05 7.42
N ASN A 73 10.17 -14.97 7.06
CA ASN A 73 10.39 -16.18 7.85
C ASN A 73 10.84 -15.84 9.28
N ASP A 74 11.55 -14.74 9.46
CA ASP A 74 12.24 -14.37 10.68
C ASP A 74 11.80 -12.99 11.22
N VAL A 75 11.33 -12.06 10.36
CA VAL A 75 11.03 -10.68 10.75
C VAL A 75 9.57 -10.32 10.48
N THR A 76 8.91 -9.70 11.45
CA THR A 76 7.57 -9.14 11.27
C THR A 76 7.69 -7.72 10.74
N VAL A 77 6.98 -7.40 9.66
CA VAL A 77 6.91 -6.05 9.10
C VAL A 77 5.52 -5.47 9.33
N ILE A 78 5.41 -4.18 9.64
CA ILE A 78 4.16 -3.46 9.82
C ILE A 78 4.28 -2.12 9.10
N THR A 79 3.36 -1.83 8.20
CA THR A 79 3.40 -0.66 7.30
C THR A 79 2.28 0.34 7.53
N ASN A 80 1.20 -0.06 8.20
CA ASN A 80 0.03 0.76 8.47
C ASN A 80 -0.41 0.62 9.95
N PRO A 81 -0.69 1.73 10.66
CA PRO A 81 -1.31 1.69 11.99
C PRO A 81 -2.57 0.82 12.12
N ASP A 82 -3.36 0.66 11.05
CA ASP A 82 -4.55 -0.20 11.04
C ASP A 82 -4.20 -1.68 11.33
N GLN A 83 -2.93 -2.09 11.17
CA GLN A 83 -2.45 -3.44 11.45
C GLN A 83 -2.10 -3.66 12.94
N TYR A 84 -2.10 -2.61 13.78
CA TYR A 84 -1.64 -2.71 15.17
C TYR A 84 -2.53 -3.61 16.02
N ASP A 85 -3.84 -3.54 15.83
CA ASP A 85 -4.77 -4.39 16.58
C ASP A 85 -4.54 -5.87 16.29
N ASP A 86 -4.28 -6.22 15.02
CA ASP A 86 -3.97 -7.58 14.60
C ASP A 86 -2.62 -8.04 15.16
N LEU A 87 -1.59 -7.18 15.13
CA LEU A 87 -0.29 -7.46 15.74
C LEU A 87 -0.41 -7.70 17.25
N ILE A 88 -1.13 -6.84 17.97
CA ILE A 88 -1.29 -6.95 19.42
C ILE A 88 -2.00 -8.26 19.78
N LYS A 89 -3.06 -8.63 19.03
CA LYS A 89 -3.75 -9.92 19.22
C LYS A 89 -2.80 -11.09 18.95
N GLU A 90 -2.06 -11.06 17.85
CA GLU A 90 -1.10 -12.10 17.48
C GLU A 90 -0.06 -12.30 18.60
N LEU A 91 0.53 -11.22 19.10
CA LEU A 91 1.54 -11.26 20.18
C LEU A 91 0.94 -11.80 21.49
N LYS A 92 -0.29 -11.41 21.85
CA LYS A 92 -0.95 -11.90 23.06
C LYS A 92 -1.23 -13.41 22.99
N VAL A 93 -1.73 -13.90 21.85
CA VAL A 93 -2.07 -15.31 21.65
C VAL A 93 -0.83 -16.20 21.57
N ASN A 94 0.29 -15.69 21.05
CA ASN A 94 1.50 -16.46 20.80
C ASN A 94 2.66 -16.13 21.76
N ASN A 95 2.37 -15.71 22.99
CA ASN A 95 3.36 -15.43 24.05
C ASN A 95 4.50 -14.49 23.60
N GLY A 96 4.14 -13.36 22.98
CA GLY A 96 5.07 -12.34 22.51
C GLY A 96 5.76 -12.67 21.18
N LYS A 97 5.32 -13.70 20.45
CA LYS A 97 5.86 -14.08 19.15
C LYS A 97 4.81 -13.87 18.04
N THR A 98 5.25 -13.92 16.80
CA THR A 98 4.36 -14.00 15.63
C THR A 98 4.47 -15.35 14.96
N THR A 99 3.39 -15.79 14.32
CA THR A 99 3.39 -16.98 13.48
C THR A 99 3.98 -16.67 12.09
N LYS A 100 4.46 -17.72 11.41
CA LYS A 100 4.91 -17.58 10.02
C LYS A 100 3.78 -17.10 9.09
N ASN A 101 2.55 -17.57 9.32
CA ASN A 101 1.39 -17.17 8.53
C ASN A 101 1.09 -15.68 8.68
N PHE A 102 1.12 -15.16 9.92
CA PHE A 102 0.98 -13.73 10.17
C PHE A 102 2.07 -12.92 9.45
N ARG A 103 3.34 -13.31 9.59
CA ARG A 103 4.44 -12.61 8.91
C ARG A 103 4.34 -12.67 7.39
N SER A 104 3.89 -13.79 6.83
CA SER A 104 3.65 -13.93 5.38
C SER A 104 2.55 -12.98 4.90
N LYS A 105 1.44 -12.88 5.64
CA LYS A 105 0.35 -11.92 5.36
C LYS A 105 0.86 -10.48 5.40
N MET A 106 1.59 -10.11 6.45
CA MET A 106 2.15 -8.77 6.57
C MET A 106 3.20 -8.47 5.48
N SER A 107 3.94 -9.48 5.01
CA SER A 107 4.86 -9.34 3.88
C SER A 107 4.15 -9.03 2.57
N GLU A 108 3.03 -9.72 2.29
CA GLU A 108 2.16 -9.43 1.14
C GLU A 108 1.66 -7.98 1.16
N GLU A 109 1.11 -7.54 2.30
CA GLU A 109 0.62 -6.18 2.48
C GLU A 109 1.76 -5.15 2.35
N ALA A 110 2.93 -5.43 2.91
CA ALA A 110 4.10 -4.56 2.83
C ALA A 110 4.62 -4.39 1.39
N PHE A 111 4.72 -5.47 0.61
CA PHE A 111 5.10 -5.36 -0.81
C PHE A 111 4.04 -4.63 -1.63
N SER A 112 2.76 -4.83 -1.31
CA SER A 112 1.66 -4.13 -1.98
C SER A 112 1.71 -2.63 -1.71
N GLU A 113 1.98 -2.21 -0.48
CA GLU A 113 2.11 -0.79 -0.10
C GLU A 113 3.33 -0.14 -0.78
N VAL A 114 4.48 -0.84 -0.86
CA VAL A 114 5.66 -0.34 -1.59
C VAL A 114 5.36 -0.19 -3.08
N ALA A 115 4.70 -1.18 -3.70
CA ALA A 115 4.34 -1.11 -5.11
C ALA A 115 3.36 0.03 -5.39
N TYR A 116 2.40 0.25 -4.49
CA TYR A 116 1.49 1.38 -4.54
C TYR A 116 2.26 2.70 -4.46
N TYR A 117 3.15 2.87 -3.46
CA TYR A 117 3.99 4.06 -3.30
C TYR A 117 4.81 4.38 -4.57
N ASP A 118 5.55 3.40 -5.10
CA ASP A 118 6.37 3.56 -6.30
C ASP A 118 5.52 3.90 -7.54
N SER A 119 4.30 3.36 -7.62
CA SER A 119 3.37 3.67 -8.72
C SER A 119 2.94 5.13 -8.74
N ILE A 120 2.77 5.76 -7.56
CA ILE A 120 2.40 7.17 -7.44
C ILE A 120 3.58 8.04 -7.90
N ILE A 121 4.81 7.70 -7.52
CA ILE A 121 6.03 8.37 -7.97
C ILE A 121 6.17 8.26 -9.49
N ALA A 122 6.06 7.04 -10.05
CA ALA A 122 6.18 6.82 -11.48
C ALA A 122 5.14 7.63 -12.27
N ASN A 123 3.88 7.62 -11.84
CA ASN A 123 2.81 8.41 -12.47
C ASN A 123 3.02 9.93 -12.33
N TYR A 124 3.59 10.40 -11.21
CA TYR A 124 4.01 11.80 -11.06
C TYR A 124 5.10 12.17 -12.07
N MET A 125 6.15 11.36 -12.19
CA MET A 125 7.27 11.61 -13.11
C MET A 125 6.83 11.60 -14.57
N SER A 126 5.92 10.71 -14.96
CA SER A 126 5.35 10.73 -16.32
C SER A 126 4.60 12.03 -16.60
N ARG A 127 3.78 12.51 -15.66
CA ARG A 127 3.05 13.78 -15.80
C ARG A 127 4.00 14.99 -15.85
N PHE A 128 5.00 15.03 -14.97
CA PHE A 128 5.99 16.11 -14.93
C PHE A 128 6.74 16.24 -16.26
N ASN A 129 7.13 15.11 -16.86
CA ASN A 129 7.80 15.07 -18.16
C ASN A 129 6.84 15.12 -19.36
N LYS A 130 5.54 15.38 -19.15
CA LYS A 130 4.50 15.42 -20.20
C LYS A 130 4.47 14.17 -21.08
N ASN A 131 4.78 13.01 -20.50
CA ASN A 131 4.74 11.72 -21.19
C ASN A 131 3.36 11.09 -21.02
N GLU A 132 2.50 11.26 -22.02
CA GLU A 132 1.13 10.73 -22.02
C GLU A 132 1.09 9.20 -22.14
N PHE A 133 2.05 8.62 -22.87
CA PHE A 133 2.11 7.18 -23.18
C PHE A 133 3.46 6.59 -22.75
N PRO A 134 3.72 6.45 -21.44
CA PRO A 134 4.97 5.90 -20.95
C PRO A 134 5.13 4.43 -21.35
N LYS A 135 6.36 4.01 -21.64
CA LYS A 135 6.69 2.61 -21.99
C LYS A 135 6.19 1.59 -20.97
N LYS A 136 6.05 2.00 -19.70
CA LYS A 136 5.43 1.22 -18.63
C LYS A 136 4.37 2.11 -17.97
N LYS A 137 3.12 1.66 -17.98
CA LYS A 137 2.01 2.33 -17.29
C LYS A 137 1.63 1.52 -16.05
N THR A 138 1.58 2.19 -14.91
CA THR A 138 1.09 1.61 -13.66
C THR A 138 -0.31 2.13 -13.36
N ILE A 139 -1.22 1.22 -13.04
CA ILE A 139 -2.56 1.52 -12.54
C ILE A 139 -2.61 0.95 -11.14
N SER A 140 -2.87 1.81 -10.16
CA SER A 140 -2.92 1.45 -8.75
C SER A 140 -4.19 2.02 -8.12
N GLY A 141 -4.69 1.31 -7.11
CA GLY A 141 -5.91 1.69 -6.42
C GLY A 141 -6.05 0.97 -5.10
N ASN A 142 -6.77 1.62 -4.19
CA ASN A 142 -7.15 1.12 -2.89
C ASN A 142 -8.48 0.37 -3.02
N LEU A 143 -8.59 -0.78 -2.37
CA LEU A 143 -9.86 -1.49 -2.26
C LEU A 143 -10.85 -0.62 -1.47
N ILE A 144 -11.99 -0.31 -2.07
CA ILE A 144 -13.09 0.41 -1.42
C ILE A 144 -14.05 -0.60 -0.78
N GLU A 145 -14.50 -1.58 -1.56
CA GLU A 145 -15.32 -2.67 -1.05
C GLU A 145 -15.34 -3.87 -2.01
N LYS A 146 -15.55 -5.07 -1.45
CA LYS A 146 -15.98 -6.24 -2.22
C LYS A 146 -17.48 -6.15 -2.49
N LEU A 147 -17.92 -6.46 -3.70
CA LEU A 147 -19.32 -6.37 -4.10
C LEU A 147 -20.04 -7.72 -3.94
N ARG A 148 -21.37 -7.70 -4.09
CA ARG A 148 -22.20 -8.91 -3.96
C ARG A 148 -21.90 -9.95 -5.05
N TYR A 149 -21.64 -9.48 -6.25
CA TYR A 149 -21.31 -10.25 -7.46
C TYR A 149 -20.79 -9.27 -8.52
N GLY A 150 -20.25 -9.78 -9.62
CA GLY A 150 -19.83 -9.01 -10.80
C GLY A 150 -21.00 -8.51 -11.62
N GLU A 151 -20.84 -8.49 -12.93
CA GLU A 151 -21.93 -8.15 -13.84
C GLU A 151 -23.07 -9.18 -13.76
N ASN A 152 -22.71 -10.44 -13.52
CA ASN A 152 -23.61 -11.57 -13.33
C ASN A 152 -23.39 -12.27 -11.97
N PRO A 153 -24.40 -12.96 -11.40
CA PRO A 153 -24.34 -13.53 -10.04
C PRO A 153 -23.21 -14.52 -9.75
N HIS A 154 -22.69 -15.20 -10.78
CA HIS A 154 -21.62 -16.20 -10.65
C HIS A 154 -20.21 -15.59 -10.66
N GLN A 155 -20.09 -14.27 -10.88
CA GLN A 155 -18.82 -13.56 -10.95
C GLN A 155 -18.53 -12.87 -9.62
N GLU A 156 -17.28 -12.84 -9.19
CA GLU A 156 -16.83 -12.00 -8.08
C GLU A 156 -16.43 -10.61 -8.58
N SER A 157 -16.61 -9.57 -7.75
CA SER A 157 -16.10 -8.23 -8.07
C SER A 157 -15.84 -7.38 -6.84
N ALA A 158 -15.10 -6.31 -7.06
CA ALA A 158 -14.74 -5.32 -6.05
C ALA A 158 -14.55 -3.95 -6.70
N VAL A 159 -14.72 -2.88 -5.91
CA VAL A 159 -14.46 -1.51 -6.34
C VAL A 159 -13.10 -1.09 -5.82
N TYR A 160 -12.25 -0.59 -6.71
CA TYR A 160 -10.97 0.02 -6.40
C TYR A 160 -10.99 1.50 -6.79
N SER A 161 -10.25 2.33 -6.06
CA SER A 161 -10.14 3.77 -6.33
C SER A 161 -8.73 4.27 -6.12
N SER A 162 -8.30 5.26 -6.90
CA SER A 162 -7.05 5.98 -6.63
C SER A 162 -7.12 6.81 -5.34
N GLN A 163 -8.31 7.03 -4.80
CA GLN A 163 -8.54 7.68 -3.52
C GLN A 163 -8.82 6.63 -2.44
N LYS A 164 -8.57 6.97 -1.18
CA LYS A 164 -8.87 6.08 -0.04
C LYS A 164 -10.36 5.82 0.17
N LYS A 165 -11.22 6.72 -0.32
CA LYS A 165 -12.69 6.64 -0.22
C LYS A 165 -13.30 7.20 -1.48
N LEU A 166 -14.51 6.75 -1.81
CA LEU A 166 -15.34 7.39 -2.83
C LEU A 166 -16.11 8.56 -2.21
N ASP A 167 -16.32 9.61 -2.99
CA ASP A 167 -17.24 10.70 -2.64
C ASP A 167 -18.70 10.33 -2.97
N ILE A 168 -19.07 9.10 -2.57
CA ILE A 168 -20.42 8.54 -2.74
C ILE A 168 -20.81 7.97 -1.39
N LYS A 169 -21.85 8.56 -0.79
CA LYS A 169 -22.41 8.08 0.48
C LYS A 169 -23.77 7.43 0.20
N GLN A 170 -23.86 6.12 0.41
CA GLN A 170 -25.15 5.43 0.38
C GLN A 170 -25.97 5.83 1.62
N ILE A 171 -27.09 6.53 1.41
CA ILE A 171 -27.97 6.98 2.50
C ILE A 171 -28.96 5.87 2.91
N HIS A 172 -29.40 5.04 1.96
CA HIS A 172 -30.34 3.94 2.19
C HIS A 172 -30.18 2.83 1.13
N GLY A 173 -30.88 1.71 1.32
CA GLY A 173 -30.98 0.60 0.36
C GLY A 173 -30.01 -0.55 0.61
N LYS A 174 -30.10 -1.57 -0.23
CA LYS A 174 -29.19 -2.73 -0.21
C LYS A 174 -27.80 -2.32 -0.69
N LYS A 175 -26.77 -3.06 -0.29
CA LYS A 175 -25.40 -2.90 -0.78
C LYS A 175 -25.37 -2.85 -2.32
N LEU A 176 -24.64 -1.89 -2.89
CA LEU A 176 -24.56 -1.70 -4.34
C LEU A 176 -23.97 -2.94 -5.05
N SER A 177 -24.47 -3.23 -6.26
CA SER A 177 -23.87 -4.23 -7.16
C SER A 177 -22.85 -3.59 -8.10
N TYR A 178 -22.13 -4.42 -8.86
CA TYR A 178 -21.23 -3.97 -9.93
C TYR A 178 -21.95 -3.07 -10.95
N ASN A 179 -23.11 -3.51 -11.44
CA ASN A 179 -23.90 -2.74 -12.40
C ASN A 179 -24.38 -1.42 -11.80
N ASN A 180 -24.78 -1.40 -10.52
CA ASN A 180 -25.16 -0.14 -9.87
C ASN A 180 -24.02 0.87 -9.86
N TYR A 181 -22.78 0.44 -9.60
CA TYR A 181 -21.63 1.34 -9.66
C TYR A 181 -21.38 1.86 -11.08
N ASN A 182 -21.43 1.01 -12.10
CA ASN A 182 -21.29 1.43 -13.49
C ASN A 182 -22.37 2.44 -13.90
N ASP A 183 -23.62 2.19 -13.53
CA ASP A 183 -24.75 3.08 -13.82
C ASP A 183 -24.60 4.42 -13.09
N ILE A 184 -24.22 4.41 -11.80
CA ILE A 184 -23.99 5.62 -11.01
C ILE A 184 -22.87 6.46 -11.63
N PHE A 185 -21.72 5.87 -11.95
CA PHE A 185 -20.61 6.61 -12.53
C PHE A 185 -20.94 7.14 -13.93
N SER A 186 -21.67 6.37 -14.75
CA SER A 186 -22.14 6.81 -16.06
C SER A 186 -23.12 7.99 -15.94
N ALA A 187 -24.12 7.88 -15.07
CA ALA A 187 -25.09 8.93 -14.81
C ALA A 187 -24.43 10.21 -14.27
N LEU A 188 -23.48 10.08 -13.34
CA LEU A 188 -22.72 11.21 -12.82
C LEU A 188 -21.86 11.88 -13.90
N ALA A 189 -21.24 11.10 -14.79
CA ALA A 189 -20.46 11.64 -15.90
C ALA A 189 -21.33 12.45 -16.88
N ILE A 190 -22.50 11.91 -17.25
CA ILE A 190 -23.47 12.60 -18.11
C ILE A 190 -24.02 13.85 -17.40
N SER A 191 -24.42 13.75 -16.14
CA SER A 191 -24.94 14.89 -15.39
C SER A 191 -23.93 16.04 -15.31
N LYS A 192 -22.63 15.73 -15.15
CA LYS A 192 -21.55 16.74 -15.12
C LYS A 192 -21.25 17.39 -16.47
N SER A 193 -21.65 16.78 -17.59
CA SER A 193 -21.45 17.38 -18.92
C SER A 193 -22.53 18.40 -19.28
N LEU A 194 -23.65 18.42 -18.55
CA LEU A 194 -24.73 19.37 -18.76
C LEU A 194 -24.35 20.77 -18.26
N PRO A 195 -24.76 21.85 -18.95
CA PRO A 195 -24.51 23.21 -18.51
C PRO A 195 -25.22 23.52 -17.19
N LYS A 196 -24.55 24.26 -16.30
CA LYS A 196 -25.13 24.66 -15.01
C LYS A 196 -26.24 25.68 -15.22
N ASN A 197 -27.33 25.54 -14.46
CA ASN A 197 -28.43 26.49 -14.39
C ASN A 197 -29.17 26.76 -15.72
N ILE A 198 -29.04 25.86 -16.70
CA ILE A 198 -29.85 25.88 -17.91
C ILE A 198 -30.81 24.70 -17.79
N GLY A 199 -32.01 24.97 -17.31
CA GLY A 199 -33.11 24.02 -17.41
C GLY A 199 -33.63 23.99 -18.84
N THR A 200 -33.88 22.79 -19.36
CA THR A 200 -34.76 22.62 -20.54
C THR A 200 -36.19 22.97 -20.19
#